data_AF-A0A7V6UEB5-F1
#
_entry.id   AF-A0A7V6UEB5-F1
#
_cell.length_a   1.000
_cell.length_b   1.000
_cell.length_c   1.000
_cell.angle_alpha   90.00
_cell.angle_beta   90.00
_cell.angle_gamma   90.00
#
_symmetry.space_group_name_H-M   'P 1'
#
loop_
_entity.id
_entity.type
_entity.pdbx_description
1 polymer ?
#
loop_
_entity_poly.entity_id
_entity_poly.type
_entity_poly.pdbx_seq_one_letter_code
_entity_poly.pdbx_strand_id
1 'polypeptide(L)' 'MKRKLLPIIAIFLISVGIFTIAYAASPIKIILNGRELKVDVPPQNVNGRVLVPIRGYRKPSEPMYLGMRKTVRSG' A
#
# COMPACT_ATOMS: atom_id res chain seq x y z
N MET A 1 16.24 5.47 -52.97
CA MET A 1 16.00 4.60 -51.80
C MET A 1 15.69 5.36 -50.48
N LYS A 2 16.21 6.58 -50.27
CA LYS A 2 16.09 7.35 -49.00
C LYS A 2 14.68 7.84 -48.63
N ARG A 3 13.77 7.94 -49.61
CA ARG A 3 12.40 8.46 -49.45
C ARG A 3 11.46 7.53 -48.67
N LYS A 4 11.71 6.21 -48.73
CA LYS A 4 10.95 5.21 -47.96
C LYS A 4 11.55 4.93 -46.58
N LEU A 5 12.75 5.46 -46.30
CA LEU A 5 13.43 5.32 -45.01
C LEU A 5 12.80 6.23 -43.93
N LEU A 6 12.36 7.43 -44.33
CA LEU A 6 11.70 8.39 -43.45
C LEU A 6 10.47 7.84 -42.71
N PRO A 7 9.48 7.22 -43.38
CA PRO A 7 8.33 6.64 -42.68
C PRO A 7 8.71 5.43 -41.81
N ILE A 8 9.70 4.64 -42.21
CA ILE A 8 10.16 3.48 -41.43
C ILE A 8 10.81 3.93 -40.11
N ILE A 9 11.63 4.99 -40.16
CA ILE A 9 12.24 5.58 -38.96
C ILE A 9 11.16 6.17 -38.05
N ALA A 10 10.15 6.84 -38.61
CA ALA A 10 9.03 7.38 -37.85
C ALA A 10 8.24 6.27 -37.13
N ILE A 11 7.91 5.18 -37.83
CA ILE A 11 7.21 4.03 -37.26
C ILE A 11 8.04 3.35 -36.16
N PHE A 12 9.36 3.27 -36.35
CA PHE A 12 10.27 2.71 -35.36
C PHE A 12 10.36 3.59 -34.10
N LEU A 13 10.45 4.91 -34.26
CA LEU A 13 10.43 5.85 -33.13
C LEU A 13 9.11 5.79 -32.35
N ILE A 14 7.99 5.62 -33.06
CA ILE A 14 6.67 5.48 -32.45
C ILE A 14 6.55 4.16 -31.68
N SER A 15 7.08 3.04 -32.22
CA SER A 15 6.98 1.75 -31.52
C SER A 15 7.80 1.70 -30.23
N VAL A 16 8.96 2.38 -30.18
CA VAL A 16 9.79 2.50 -28.98
C VAL A 16 9.05 3.27 -27.87
N GLY A 17 8.24 4.27 -28.23
CA GLY A 17 7.51 5.10 -27.27
C GLY A 17 6.34 4.40 -26.55
N ILE A 18 5.83 3.29 -27.08
CA ILE A 18 4.60 2.65 -26.57
C ILE A 18 4.92 1.56 -25.52
N PHE A 19 6.19 1.21 -25.28
CA PHE A 19 6.57 0.05 -24.45
C PHE A 19 6.62 0.33 -22.93
N THR A 20 5.94 1.35 -22.41
CA THR A 20 5.90 1.61 -20.97
C THR A 20 4.84 0.74 -20.30
N ILE A 21 5.21 -0.48 -19.91
CA ILE A 21 4.38 -1.35 -19.07
C ILE A 21 4.47 -0.85 -17.63
N ALA A 22 3.40 -0.25 -17.10
CA ALA A 22 3.31 0.10 -15.69
C ALA A 22 3.07 -1.17 -14.86
N TYR A 23 4.03 -1.55 -14.00
CA TYR A 23 3.87 -2.66 -13.07
C TYR A 23 3.23 -2.16 -11.78
N ALA A 24 1.96 -2.51 -11.55
CA ALA A 24 1.30 -2.28 -10.26
C ALA A 24 1.83 -3.28 -9.22
N ALA A 25 2.34 -2.77 -8.09
CA ALA A 25 2.76 -3.61 -6.98
C ALA A 25 1.55 -4.32 -6.34
N SER A 26 1.71 -5.61 -5.98
CA SER A 26 0.66 -6.38 -5.31
C SER A 26 0.33 -5.78 -3.93
N PRO A 27 -0.96 -5.78 -3.52
CA PRO A 27 -1.36 -5.23 -2.24
C PRO A 27 -0.78 -6.05 -1.08
N ILE A 28 -0.21 -5.36 -0.09
CA ILE A 28 0.33 -5.97 1.13
C ILE A 28 -0.82 -6.23 2.11
N LYS A 29 -1.00 -7.49 2.52
CA LYS A 29 -2.00 -7.88 3.52
C LYS A 29 -1.41 -7.86 4.93
N ILE A 30 -2.17 -7.35 5.89
CA ILE A 30 -1.82 -7.39 7.32
C ILE A 30 -2.62 -8.53 7.96
N ILE A 31 -1.93 -9.48 8.57
CA ILE A 31 -2.55 -10.54 9.37
C ILE A 31 -2.08 -10.38 10.82
N LEU A 32 -3.02 -10.20 11.74
CA LEU A 32 -2.73 -10.09 13.17
C LEU A 32 -3.56 -11.14 13.94
N ASN A 33 -2.89 -12.01 14.68
CA ASN A 33 -3.52 -13.09 15.46
C ASN A 33 -4.48 -13.95 14.62
N GLY A 34 -4.07 -14.30 13.39
CA GLY A 34 -4.87 -15.13 12.48
C GLY A 34 -6.06 -14.42 11.81
N ARG A 35 -6.23 -13.11 12.03
CA ARG A 35 -7.27 -12.30 11.37
C ARG A 35 -6.64 -11.30 10.40
N GLU A 36 -7.24 -11.18 9.22
CA GLU A 36 -6.90 -10.13 8.24
C GLU A 36 -7.38 -8.78 8.77
N LEU A 37 -6.45 -7.85 8.92
CA LEU A 37 -6.74 -6.49 9.35
C LEU A 37 -7.10 -5.66 8.12
N LYS A 38 -8.38 -5.28 8.01
CA LYS A 38 -8.82 -4.32 6.99
C LYS A 38 -8.41 -2.92 7.44
N VAL A 39 -7.65 -2.25 6.59
CA VAL A 39 -7.21 -0.87 6.78
C VAL A 39 -7.65 -0.05 5.58
N ASP A 40 -8.14 1.17 5.81
CA ASP A 40 -8.59 2.07 4.74
C ASP A 40 -7.42 2.56 3.88
N VAL A 41 -6.22 2.57 4.45
CA VAL A 41 -4.98 2.96 3.77
C VAL A 41 -4.08 1.73 3.65
N PRO A 42 -3.66 1.34 2.43
CA PRO A 42 -2.81 0.17 2.24
C PRO A 42 -1.41 0.39 2.87
N PRO A 43 -0.76 -0.67 3.35
CA PRO A 43 0.63 -0.59 3.80
C PRO A 43 1.54 -0.18 2.65
N GLN A 44 2.59 0.60 2.96
CA GLN A 44 3.56 1.06 1.98
C GLN A 44 4.95 0.53 2.31
N ASN A 45 5.70 0.11 1.29
CA ASN A 45 7.10 -0.24 1.45
C ASN A 45 7.97 1.02 1.22
N VAL A 46 8.63 1.49 2.27
CA VAL A 46 9.54 2.64 2.23
C VAL A 46 10.93 2.16 2.65
N ASN A 47 11.90 2.23 1.74
CA ASN A 47 13.29 1.81 1.98
C ASN A 47 13.41 0.37 2.54
N GLY A 48 12.59 -0.57 2.04
CA GLY A 48 12.58 -1.96 2.51
C GLY A 48 11.83 -2.18 3.83
N ARG A 49 11.20 -1.14 4.39
CA ARG A 49 10.38 -1.23 5.60
C ARG A 49 8.91 -1.07 5.23
N VAL A 50 8.08 -2.02 5.66
CA VAL A 50 6.63 -1.91 5.50
C VAL A 50 6.08 -1.00 6.59
N LEU A 51 5.63 0.19 6.20
CA LEU A 51 4.94 1.13 7.07
C LEU A 51 3.45 0.78 7.11
N VAL A 52 2.98 0.53 8.32
CA VAL A 52 1.57 0.23 8.61
C VAL A 52 0.92 1.46 9.25
N PRO A 53 -0.22 1.97 8.73
CA PRO A 53 -0.88 3.13 9.27
C PRO A 53 -1.44 2.86 10.68
N ILE A 54 -0.98 3.62 11.67
CA ILE A 54 -1.40 3.47 13.09
C ILE A 54 -2.89 3.83 13.26
N ARG A 55 -3.41 4.78 12.47
CA ARG A 55 -4.79 5.26 12.57
C ARG A 55 -5.83 4.18 12.20
N GLY A 56 -5.50 3.29 11.27
CA GLY A 56 -6.37 2.19 10.84
C GLY A 56 -6.38 1.00 11.79
N TYR A 57 -5.42 0.90 12.71
CA TYR A 57 -5.32 -0.21 13.67
C TYR A 57 -6.22 -0.02 14.92
N ARG A 58 -6.99 1.07 15.02
CA ARG A 58 -7.81 1.31 16.21
C ARG A 58 -8.93 0.30 16.32
N LYS A 59 -8.71 -0.77 17.08
CA LYS A 59 -9.75 -1.64 17.61
C LYS A 59 -10.71 -0.77 18.45
N PRO A 60 -11.99 -0.65 18.08
CA PRO A 60 -12.97 0.05 18.92
C PRO A 60 -13.19 -0.64 20.27
N SER A 61 -12.77 -1.90 20.40
CA SER A 61 -13.07 -2.79 21.53
C SER A 61 -12.08 -2.75 22.69
N GLU A 62 -10.97 -2.02 22.58
CA GLU A 62 -10.13 -1.72 23.73
C GLU A 62 -10.43 -0.29 24.19
N PRO A 63 -11.21 -0.12 25.27
CA PRO A 63 -11.39 1.21 25.83
C PRO A 63 -10.02 1.73 26.27
N MET A 64 -9.78 2.99 25.93
CA MET A 64 -8.63 3.75 26.41
C MET A 64 -8.77 3.86 27.93
N TYR A 65 -8.23 2.88 28.67
CA TYR A 65 -8.17 2.94 30.12
C TYR A 65 -7.18 4.04 30.51
N LEU A 66 -7.65 5.29 30.42
CA LEU A 66 -7.06 6.43 31.07
C LEU A 66 -7.29 6.24 32.56
N GLY A 67 -6.29 5.68 33.24
CA GLY A 67 -5.94 6.00 34.62
C GLY A 67 -7.05 6.06 35.69
N MET A 68 -8.21 5.43 35.50
CA MET A 68 -9.24 5.40 36.54
C MET A 68 -8.82 4.40 37.60
N ARG A 69 -8.38 4.98 38.73
CA ARG A 69 -8.05 4.33 40.00
C ARG A 69 -8.90 3.09 40.25
N LYS A 70 -8.27 1.91 40.34
CA LYS A 70 -8.83 0.79 41.10
C LYS A 70 -8.99 1.25 42.55
N THR A 71 -10.21 1.58 42.98
CA THR A 71 -10.53 1.78 44.40
C THR A 71 -11.87 1.09 44.71
N VAL A 72 -11.77 -0.07 45.38
CA VAL A 72 -12.63 -0.57 46.49
C VAL A 72 -14.09 -0.89 46.11
N ARG A 73 -14.67 -2.07 46.45
CA ARG A 73 -14.83 -2.63 47.80
C ARG A 73 -15.15 -4.12 47.74
N SER A 74 -14.45 -4.90 48.55
CA SER A 74 -14.88 -6.23 49.00
C SER A 74 -16.04 -6.05 49.97
N GLY A 75 -17.12 -6.79 49.76
CA GLY A 75 -18.25 -6.94 50.66
C GLY A 75 -18.95 -8.24 50.32
#